data_AF-A0A9E3GDR7-F1
#
_entry.id   AF-A0A9E3GDR7-F1
#
_cell.length_a   1.000
_cell.length_b   1.000
_cell.length_c   1.000
_cell.angle_alpha   90.00
_cell.angle_beta   90.00
_cell.angle_gamma   90.00
#
_symmetry.space_group_name_H-M   'P 1'
#
loop_
_entity.id
_entity.type
_entity.pdbx_description
1 polymer ?
#
loop_
_entity_poly.entity_id
_entity_poly.type
_entity_poly.pdbx_seq_one_letter_code
_entity_poly.pdbx_strand_id
1 'polypeptide(L)'
;MKDDLVGLVRELADKQQITEVLYRIARGTDRGDVDLYASGFHDDGTDYHGLANGPVRNIVANLARSPLLLTQHSISNVLIDLDGDTARVESYFTSFHQRRDDRDQLHDEIVRGRYWDRFERRAACWKIARRVVLWDWSRVEPSGQSWFDQIRQRSGADDKFIFGRRDREDMTYTDVLPFDADE
;
A
#
# COMPACT_ATOMS: atom_id res chain seq x y z
N MET A 1 -14.08 8.45 35.29
CA MET A 1 -14.90 8.83 34.13
C MET A 1 -14.11 9.70 33.14
N LYS A 2 -13.56 10.86 33.52
CA LYS A 2 -12.70 11.64 32.59
C LYS A 2 -11.41 10.91 32.19
N ASP A 3 -10.71 10.29 33.14
CA ASP A 3 -9.46 9.57 32.84
C ASP A 3 -9.69 8.32 31.97
N ASP A 4 -10.85 7.69 32.14
CA ASP A 4 -11.31 6.55 31.35
C ASP A 4 -11.59 6.94 29.89
N LEU A 5 -12.27 8.09 29.67
CA LEU A 5 -12.48 8.65 28.33
C LEU A 5 -11.16 9.05 27.65
N VAL A 6 -10.22 9.64 28.39
CA VAL A 6 -8.89 9.99 27.85
C VAL A 6 -8.12 8.74 27.43
N GLY A 7 -8.18 7.67 28.23
CA GLY A 7 -7.61 6.37 27.89
C GLY A 7 -8.20 5.81 26.59
N LEU A 8 -9.53 5.76 26.49
CA LEU A 8 -10.22 5.24 25.31
C LEU A 8 -9.89 6.04 24.04
N VAL A 9 -9.88 7.37 24.13
CA VAL A 9 -9.54 8.24 22.97
C VAL A 9 -8.10 8.00 22.51
N ARG A 10 -7.16 7.81 23.44
CA ARG A 10 -5.77 7.46 23.10
C ARG A 10 -5.69 6.11 22.40
N GLU A 11 -6.38 5.10 22.90
CA GLU A 11 -6.41 3.77 22.29
C GLU A 11 -6.95 3.82 20.85
N LEU A 12 -8.05 4.56 20.64
CA LEU A 12 -8.63 4.76 19.30
C LEU A 12 -7.68 5.52 18.37
N ALA A 13 -7.02 6.56 18.87
CA ALA A 13 -6.04 7.33 18.10
C ALA A 13 -4.81 6.46 17.72
N ASP A 14 -4.32 5.63 18.64
CA ASP A 14 -3.21 4.71 18.39
C ASP A 14 -3.59 3.68 17.31
N LYS A 15 -4.79 3.08 17.42
CA LYS A 15 -5.32 2.15 16.40
C LYS A 15 -5.51 2.80 15.04
N GLN A 16 -5.98 4.04 14.99
CA GLN A 16 -6.13 4.81 13.76
C GLN A 16 -4.77 5.10 13.11
N GLN A 17 -3.78 5.55 13.88
CA GLN A 17 -2.43 5.80 13.37
C GLN A 17 -1.80 4.55 12.77
N ILE A 18 -1.90 3.41 13.45
CA ILE A 18 -1.42 2.11 12.95
C ILE A 18 -2.11 1.75 11.63
N THR A 19 -3.44 1.90 11.57
CA THR A 19 -4.23 1.59 10.37
C THR A 19 -3.82 2.49 9.20
N GLU A 20 -3.61 3.78 9.44
CA GLU A 20 -3.12 4.72 8.42
C GLU A 20 -1.72 4.39 7.92
N VAL A 21 -0.83 3.85 8.77
CA VAL A 21 0.48 3.36 8.31
C VAL A 21 0.32 2.21 7.33
N LEU A 22 -0.60 1.26 7.58
CA LEU A 22 -0.86 0.15 6.65
C LEU A 22 -1.34 0.67 5.29
N TYR A 23 -2.28 1.63 5.28
CA TYR A 23 -2.78 2.25 4.06
C TYR A 23 -1.72 3.08 3.34
N ARG A 24 -0.86 3.79 4.07
CA ARG A 24 0.24 4.57 3.52
C ARG A 24 1.25 3.67 2.80
N ILE A 25 1.59 2.53 3.40
CA ILE A 25 2.48 1.54 2.78
C ILE A 25 1.84 0.98 1.51
N ALA A 26 0.56 0.59 1.55
CA ALA A 26 -0.17 0.12 0.37
C ALA A 26 -0.14 1.15 -0.77
N ARG A 27 -0.44 2.42 -0.45
CA ARG A 27 -0.35 3.55 -1.40
C ARG A 27 1.07 3.72 -1.95
N GLY A 28 2.10 3.66 -1.10
CA GLY A 28 3.50 3.77 -1.50
C GLY A 28 3.88 2.67 -2.49
N THR A 29 3.58 1.41 -2.18
CA THR A 29 3.78 0.27 -3.09
C THR A 29 3.08 0.50 -4.42
N ASP A 30 1.81 0.92 -4.36
CA ASP A 30 0.97 1.05 -5.54
C ASP A 30 1.38 2.18 -6.46
N ARG A 31 2.08 3.19 -5.94
CA ARG A 31 2.55 4.36 -6.71
C ARG A 31 4.04 4.25 -7.01
N GLY A 32 4.68 3.14 -6.64
CA GLY A 32 6.14 3.01 -6.72
C GLY A 32 6.89 4.05 -5.89
N ASP A 33 6.23 4.68 -4.92
CA ASP A 33 6.81 5.70 -4.05
C ASP A 33 7.54 5.03 -2.89
N VAL A 34 8.85 4.88 -3.07
CA VAL A 34 9.72 4.21 -2.12
C VAL A 34 9.87 4.95 -0.80
N ASP A 35 9.82 6.29 -0.79
CA ASP A 35 9.96 7.04 0.46
C ASP A 35 8.64 6.96 1.25
N LEU A 36 7.49 7.00 0.57
CA LEU A 36 6.19 6.82 1.20
C LEU A 36 6.06 5.42 1.81
N TYR A 37 6.52 4.38 1.09
CA TYR A 37 6.63 3.03 1.62
C TYR A 37 7.54 2.99 2.86
N ALA A 38 8.76 3.52 2.75
CA ALA A 38 9.75 3.52 3.84
C ALA A 38 9.26 4.29 5.07
N SER A 39 8.46 5.35 4.89
CA SER A 39 7.93 6.17 5.99
C SER A 39 7.07 5.40 7.00
N GLY A 40 6.52 4.25 6.59
CA GLY A 40 5.73 3.36 7.45
C GLY A 40 6.57 2.49 8.39
N PHE A 41 7.90 2.48 8.24
CA PHE A 41 8.81 1.68 9.06
C PHE A 41 9.70 2.58 9.93
N HIS A 42 10.13 2.05 11.07
CA HIS A 42 11.28 2.62 11.78
C HIS A 42 12.57 2.40 10.96
N ASP A 43 13.60 3.21 11.20
CA ASP A 43 14.86 3.15 10.45
C ASP A 43 15.58 1.79 10.58
N ASP A 44 15.39 1.12 11.72
CA ASP A 44 15.85 -0.24 12.01
C ASP A 44 14.81 -1.33 11.65
N GLY A 45 13.71 -0.93 11.02
CA GLY A 45 12.59 -1.79 10.66
C GLY A 45 12.98 -2.90 9.69
N THR A 46 12.33 -4.05 9.83
CA THR A 46 12.53 -5.22 8.97
C THR A 46 11.23 -5.66 8.30
N ASP A 47 11.33 -6.15 7.07
CA ASP A 47 10.24 -6.78 6.33
C ASP A 47 10.73 -8.11 5.74
N TYR A 48 10.01 -9.17 6.05
CA TYR A 48 10.24 -10.51 5.52
C TYR A 48 9.16 -10.80 4.48
N HIS A 49 9.46 -10.39 3.25
CA HIS A 49 8.55 -10.36 2.11
C HIS A 49 8.72 -11.56 1.17
N GLY A 50 9.68 -12.46 1.44
CA GLY A 50 9.98 -13.63 0.61
C GLY A 50 11.06 -13.34 -0.44
N LEU A 51 10.71 -12.63 -1.52
CA LEU A 51 11.65 -12.27 -2.61
C LEU A 51 12.79 -11.36 -2.13
N ALA A 52 12.49 -10.52 -1.15
CA ALA A 52 13.46 -9.76 -0.41
C ALA A 52 13.11 -9.84 1.08
N ASN A 53 14.12 -9.91 1.93
CA ASN A 53 13.96 -10.05 3.38
C ASN A 53 14.98 -9.20 4.13
N GLY A 54 14.66 -8.89 5.38
CA GLY A 54 15.57 -8.22 6.31
C GLY A 54 15.27 -6.71 6.40
N PRO A 55 16.28 -5.83 6.46
CA PRO A 55 16.05 -4.40 6.61
C PRO A 55 15.15 -3.82 5.52
N VAL A 56 14.25 -2.89 5.88
CA VAL A 56 13.26 -2.29 4.95
C VAL A 56 13.89 -1.72 3.67
N ARG A 57 15.11 -1.20 3.75
CA ARG A 57 15.88 -0.71 2.59
C ARG A 57 16.06 -1.76 1.48
N ASN A 58 16.09 -3.05 1.82
CA ASN A 58 16.16 -4.13 0.85
C ASN A 58 14.87 -4.21 0.02
N ILE A 59 13.72 -4.00 0.66
CA ILE A 59 12.42 -4.01 -0.01
C ILE A 59 12.27 -2.76 -0.87
N VAL A 60 12.66 -1.59 -0.35
CA VAL A 60 12.70 -0.32 -1.09
C VAL A 60 13.51 -0.46 -2.39
N ALA A 61 14.69 -1.07 -2.33
CA ALA A 61 15.52 -1.28 -3.52
C ALA A 61 14.85 -2.20 -4.56
N ASN A 62 14.06 -3.18 -4.12
CA ASN A 62 13.29 -4.05 -5.01
C ASN A 62 12.09 -3.31 -5.61
N LEU A 63 11.35 -2.54 -4.79
CA LEU A 63 10.20 -1.75 -5.24
C LEU A 63 10.62 -0.74 -6.32
N ALA A 64 11.77 -0.08 -6.15
CA ALA A 64 12.34 0.86 -7.11
C ALA A 64 12.64 0.24 -8.49
N ARG A 65 12.85 -1.08 -8.55
CA ARG A 65 13.19 -1.84 -9.77
C ARG A 65 12.03 -2.67 -10.29
N SER A 66 10.86 -2.56 -9.66
CA SER A 66 9.70 -3.39 -9.96
C SER A 66 9.22 -3.17 -11.41
N PRO A 67 9.07 -4.23 -12.22
CA PRO A 67 8.55 -4.13 -13.59
C PRO A 67 7.01 -4.06 -13.65
N LEU A 68 6.33 -3.93 -12.50
CA LEU A 68 4.88 -3.86 -12.45
C LEU A 68 4.38 -2.57 -13.09
N LEU A 69 3.40 -2.71 -13.99
CA LEU A 69 2.77 -1.61 -14.72
C LEU A 69 1.67 -0.97 -13.88
N LEU A 70 0.80 -1.81 -13.30
CA LEU A 70 -0.29 -1.39 -12.43
C LEU A 70 -0.26 -2.21 -11.15
N THR A 71 -0.64 -1.59 -10.05
CA THR A 71 -0.78 -2.27 -8.77
C THR A 71 -1.82 -1.59 -7.91
N GLN A 72 -2.62 -2.39 -7.22
CA GLN A 72 -3.59 -1.93 -6.24
C GLN A 72 -3.62 -2.90 -5.08
N HIS A 73 -3.42 -2.41 -3.86
CA HIS A 73 -3.57 -3.18 -2.63
C HIS A 73 -4.80 -2.73 -1.86
N SER A 74 -5.67 -3.68 -1.56
CA SER A 74 -6.79 -3.51 -0.63
C SER A 74 -6.41 -4.13 0.71
N ILE A 75 -6.36 -3.30 1.75
CA ILE A 75 -6.10 -3.76 3.12
C ILE A 75 -7.44 -3.94 3.85
N SER A 76 -7.64 -5.10 4.47
CA SER A 76 -8.87 -5.44 5.18
C SER A 76 -8.59 -6.19 6.48
N ASN A 77 -9.64 -6.43 7.27
CA ASN A 77 -9.58 -7.28 8.47
C ASN A 77 -8.44 -6.91 9.42
N VAL A 78 -8.26 -5.61 9.68
CA VAL A 78 -7.19 -5.10 10.54
C VAL A 78 -7.54 -5.36 12.00
N LEU A 79 -6.74 -6.20 12.66
CA LEU A 79 -6.85 -6.52 14.08
C LEU A 79 -5.62 -5.99 14.80
N ILE A 80 -5.83 -5.16 15.82
CA ILE A 80 -4.76 -4.47 16.55
C ILE A 80 -4.88 -4.79 18.03
N ASP A 81 -3.87 -5.43 18.57
CA ASP A 81 -3.67 -5.70 19.99
C ASP A 81 -2.59 -4.76 20.53
N LEU A 82 -3.00 -3.78 21.35
CA LEU A 82 -2.12 -2.75 21.91
C LEU A 82 -1.56 -3.20 23.27
N ASP A 83 -0.26 -3.04 23.44
CA ASP A 83 0.46 -3.24 24.71
C ASP A 83 1.42 -2.07 24.95
N GLY A 84 0.88 -1.03 25.58
CA GLY A 84 1.59 0.22 25.87
C GLY A 84 2.09 0.92 24.60
N ASP A 85 3.40 0.93 24.40
CA ASP A 85 4.07 1.52 23.23
C ASP A 85 4.37 0.48 22.13
N THR A 86 3.79 -0.72 22.22
CA THR A 86 3.91 -1.77 21.20
C THR A 86 2.53 -2.24 20.74
N ALA A 87 2.46 -2.78 19.53
CA ALA A 87 1.24 -3.41 19.05
C ALA A 87 1.54 -4.63 18.20
N ARG A 88 0.71 -5.67 18.34
CA ARG A 88 0.65 -6.79 17.42
C ARG A 88 -0.50 -6.55 16.46
N VAL A 89 -0.22 -6.60 15.17
CA VAL A 89 -1.20 -6.27 14.14
C VAL A 89 -1.27 -7.40 13.12
N GLU A 90 -2.47 -7.91 12.90
CA GLU A 90 -2.78 -8.72 11.72
C GLU A 90 -3.61 -7.88 10.76
N SER A 91 -3.27 -7.91 9.47
CA SER A 91 -4.09 -7.31 8.42
C SER A 91 -4.07 -8.17 7.17
N TYR A 92 -5.16 -8.19 6.44
CA TYR A 92 -5.28 -8.93 5.20
C TYR A 92 -4.94 -7.99 4.05
N PHE A 93 -4.31 -8.53 3.00
CA PHE A 93 -4.17 -7.83 1.74
C PHE A 93 -4.73 -8.67 0.60
N THR A 94 -5.39 -7.98 -0.32
CA THR A 94 -5.61 -8.46 -1.69
C THR A 94 -4.93 -7.48 -2.62
N SER A 95 -3.97 -7.95 -3.39
CA SER A 95 -3.27 -7.15 -4.38
C SER A 95 -3.62 -7.61 -5.78
N PHE A 96 -3.79 -6.63 -6.66
CA PHE A 96 -3.92 -6.82 -8.09
C PHE A 96 -2.71 -6.18 -8.74
N HIS A 97 -2.01 -6.91 -9.59
CA HIS A 97 -0.89 -6.40 -10.35
C HIS A 97 -1.10 -6.68 -11.83
N GLN A 98 -0.52 -5.82 -12.66
CA GLN A 98 -0.38 -6.08 -14.08
C GLN A 98 1.08 -5.96 -14.46
N ARG A 99 1.59 -6.92 -15.22
CA ARG A 99 2.96 -6.90 -15.74
C ARG A 99 3.08 -7.62 -17.08
N ARG A 100 4.20 -7.40 -17.76
CA ARG A 100 4.59 -8.21 -18.91
C ARG A 100 5.51 -9.34 -18.50
N ASP A 101 5.43 -10.46 -19.20
CA ASP A 101 6.41 -11.53 -19.10
C ASP A 101 7.60 -11.30 -20.06
N ASP A 102 8.55 -12.23 -20.09
CA ASP A 102 9.74 -12.14 -20.95
C ASP A 102 9.43 -12.23 -22.45
N ARG A 103 8.18 -12.57 -22.83
CA ARG A 103 7.68 -12.63 -24.20
C ARG A 103 6.76 -11.45 -24.53
N ASP A 104 6.80 -10.40 -23.71
CA ASP A 104 5.97 -9.19 -23.82
C ASP A 104 4.46 -9.43 -23.65
N GLN A 105 4.05 -10.58 -23.13
CA GLN A 105 2.63 -10.89 -22.90
C GLN A 105 2.16 -10.30 -21.58
N LEU A 106 1.05 -9.57 -21.64
CA LEU A 106 0.44 -8.92 -20.48
C LEU A 106 -0.28 -9.96 -19.61
N HIS A 107 -0.07 -9.87 -18.30
CA HIS A 107 -0.66 -10.75 -17.31
C HIS A 107 -1.23 -9.95 -16.14
N ASP A 108 -2.38 -10.39 -15.64
CA ASP A 108 -2.96 -9.94 -14.39
C ASP A 108 -2.64 -10.94 -13.28
N GLU A 109 -2.18 -10.43 -12.15
CA GLU A 109 -1.80 -11.22 -10.99
C GLU A 109 -2.66 -10.81 -9.80
N ILE A 110 -3.33 -11.78 -9.20
CA ILE A 110 -4.07 -11.61 -7.95
C ILE A 110 -3.26 -12.30 -6.87
N VAL A 111 -2.88 -11.56 -5.84
CA VAL A 111 -2.21 -12.13 -4.68
C VAL A 111 -3.00 -11.81 -3.42
N ARG A 112 -3.12 -12.80 -2.55
CA ARG A 112 -3.83 -12.71 -1.29
C ARG A 112 -2.94 -13.24 -0.18
N GLY A 113 -2.97 -12.53 0.93
CA GLY A 113 -2.21 -12.91 2.10
C GLY A 113 -2.52 -12.04 3.28
N ARG A 114 -1.65 -12.15 4.28
CA ARG A 114 -1.73 -11.41 5.52
C ARG A 114 -0.38 -10.76 5.84
N TYR A 115 -0.44 -9.58 6.42
CA TYR A 115 0.68 -9.00 7.14
C TYR A 115 0.54 -9.34 8.61
N TRP A 116 1.64 -9.84 9.18
CA TRP A 116 1.79 -9.99 10.61
C TRP A 116 2.88 -9.05 11.09
N ASP A 117 2.47 -7.98 11.76
CA ASP A 117 3.31 -6.85 12.09
C ASP A 117 3.49 -6.70 13.60
N ARG A 118 4.70 -6.30 13.98
CA ARG A 118 5.00 -5.65 15.26
C ARG A 118 5.20 -4.17 15.00
N PHE A 119 4.33 -3.37 15.59
CA PHE A 119 4.43 -1.92 15.63
C PHE A 119 5.05 -1.46 16.95
N GLU A 120 5.73 -0.32 16.88
CA GLU A 120 6.23 0.39 18.05
C GLU A 120 5.92 1.88 17.94
N ARG A 121 5.56 2.49 19.05
CA ARG A 121 5.46 3.94 19.19
C ARG A 121 6.80 4.49 19.65
N ARG A 122 7.43 5.33 18.83
CA ARG A 122 8.66 6.05 19.19
C ARG A 122 8.44 7.52 18.88
N ALA A 123 8.78 8.41 19.82
CA ALA A 123 8.54 9.85 19.69
C ALA A 123 7.10 10.19 19.25
N ALA A 124 6.11 9.54 19.86
CA ALA A 124 4.68 9.68 19.57
C ALA A 124 4.22 9.24 18.17
N CYS A 125 5.05 8.57 17.38
CA CYS A 125 4.68 8.02 16.09
C CYS A 125 4.69 6.48 16.09
N TRP A 126 3.58 5.88 15.65
CA TRP A 126 3.52 4.45 15.36
C TRP A 126 4.14 4.14 14.00
N LYS A 127 5.05 3.18 13.96
CA LYS A 127 5.59 2.60 12.72
C LYS A 127 5.89 1.12 12.90
N ILE A 128 6.07 0.42 11.78
CA ILE A 128 6.43 -0.99 11.76
C ILE A 128 7.90 -1.15 12.19
N ALA A 129 8.13 -1.92 13.25
CA ALA A 129 9.45 -2.40 13.62
C ALA A 129 9.77 -3.73 12.91
N ARG A 130 8.77 -4.58 12.70
CA ARG A 130 8.92 -5.84 11.99
C ARG A 130 7.65 -6.25 11.27
N ARG A 131 7.78 -6.65 10.01
CA ARG A 131 6.74 -7.28 9.20
C ARG A 131 7.14 -8.69 8.79
N VAL A 132 6.18 -9.61 8.81
CA VAL A 132 6.25 -10.88 8.09
C VAL A 132 5.06 -10.97 7.16
N VAL A 133 5.30 -11.29 5.89
CA VAL A 133 4.23 -11.53 4.92
C VAL A 133 3.89 -13.02 4.90
N LEU A 134 2.62 -13.32 5.15
CA LEU A 134 2.06 -14.66 5.04
C LEU A 134 1.30 -14.73 3.71
N TRP A 135 1.85 -15.48 2.76
CA TRP A 135 1.25 -15.69 1.45
C TRP A 135 0.22 -16.82 1.52
N ASP A 136 -1.05 -16.53 1.24
CA ASP A 136 -2.13 -17.51 1.36
C ASP A 136 -2.51 -18.11 -0.01
N TRP A 137 -2.68 -17.26 -1.03
CA TRP A 137 -3.08 -17.68 -2.39
C TRP A 137 -2.53 -16.70 -3.43
N SER A 138 -2.11 -17.19 -4.60
CA SER A 138 -1.98 -16.34 -5.81
C SER A 138 -2.63 -16.97 -7.05
N ARG A 139 -3.00 -16.14 -8.03
CA ARG A 139 -3.45 -16.53 -9.37
C ARG A 139 -2.83 -15.58 -10.38
N VAL A 140 -2.33 -16.14 -11.48
CA VAL A 140 -1.77 -15.39 -12.61
C VAL A 140 -2.48 -15.84 -13.87
N GLU A 141 -2.95 -14.89 -14.67
CA GLU A 141 -3.63 -15.17 -15.93
C GLU A 141 -3.22 -14.18 -17.02
N PRO A 142 -3.27 -14.58 -18.31
CA PRO A 142 -3.11 -13.65 -19.41
C PRO A 142 -4.17 -12.54 -19.34
N SER A 143 -3.73 -11.30 -19.48
CA SER A 143 -4.64 -10.16 -19.61
C SER A 143 -5.23 -10.12 -21.01
N GLY A 144 -6.55 -9.95 -21.08
CA GLY A 144 -7.23 -9.59 -22.33
C GLY A 144 -7.13 -8.10 -22.64
N GLN A 145 -7.69 -7.68 -23.78
CA GLN A 145 -7.92 -6.26 -24.02
C GLN A 145 -8.87 -5.71 -22.95
N SER A 146 -8.44 -4.70 -22.21
CA SER A 146 -9.27 -4.09 -21.17
C SER A 146 -10.27 -3.12 -21.77
N TRP A 147 -11.34 -2.82 -21.02
CA TRP A 147 -12.27 -1.75 -21.37
C TRP A 147 -11.57 -0.40 -21.50
N PHE A 148 -10.57 -0.12 -20.65
CA PHE A 148 -9.81 1.13 -20.71
C PHE A 148 -8.93 1.23 -21.96
N ASP A 149 -8.42 0.12 -22.48
CA ASP A 149 -7.70 0.12 -23.77
C ASP A 149 -8.62 0.53 -24.92
N GLN A 150 -9.90 0.16 -24.85
CA GLN A 150 -10.90 0.59 -25.83
C GLN A 150 -11.30 2.05 -25.63
N ILE A 151 -11.41 2.51 -24.39
CA ILE A 151 -11.71 3.92 -24.08
C ILE A 151 -10.62 4.85 -24.60
N ARG A 152 -9.35 4.51 -24.41
CA ARG A 152 -8.20 5.31 -24.89
C ARG A 152 -8.13 5.45 -26.41
N GLN A 153 -8.83 4.60 -27.17
CA GLN A 153 -8.93 4.71 -28.62
C GLN A 153 -9.99 5.74 -29.07
N ARG A 154 -10.82 6.26 -28.16
CA ARG A 154 -11.88 7.23 -28.48
C ARG A 154 -11.31 8.65 -28.50
N SER A 155 -11.79 9.46 -29.45
CA SER A 155 -11.41 10.87 -29.53
C SER A 155 -11.84 11.65 -28.27
N GLY A 156 -10.91 12.41 -27.69
CA GLY A 156 -11.11 13.18 -26.46
C GLY A 156 -11.27 12.34 -25.19
N ALA A 157 -10.77 11.10 -25.16
CA ALA A 157 -10.80 10.28 -23.95
C ALA A 157 -9.97 10.89 -22.82
N ASP A 158 -8.79 11.42 -23.13
CA ASP A 158 -7.87 12.00 -22.14
C ASP A 158 -8.43 13.31 -21.52
N ASP A 159 -9.35 13.99 -22.20
CA ASP A 159 -10.05 15.17 -21.65
C ASP A 159 -11.18 14.79 -20.67
N LYS A 160 -11.63 13.54 -20.69
CA LYS A 160 -12.84 13.07 -19.98
C LYS A 160 -12.54 12.07 -18.86
N PHE A 161 -11.42 11.38 -18.96
CA PHE A 161 -11.01 10.36 -18.00
C PHE A 161 -9.67 10.75 -17.37
N ILE A 162 -9.62 10.70 -16.04
CA ILE A 162 -8.37 10.83 -15.30
C ILE A 162 -7.89 9.43 -14.95
N PHE A 163 -6.75 9.05 -15.51
CA PHE A 163 -6.13 7.77 -15.24
C PHE A 163 -5.10 7.90 -14.12
N GLY A 164 -5.11 6.95 -13.18
CA GLY A 164 -4.10 6.87 -12.14
C GLY A 164 -2.72 6.54 -12.70
N ARG A 165 -1.68 6.88 -11.93
CA ARG A 165 -0.28 6.66 -12.28
C ARG A 165 0.45 5.89 -11.19
N ARG A 166 1.45 5.12 -11.60
CA ARG A 166 2.37 4.41 -10.71
C ARG A 166 3.64 5.22 -10.49
N ASP A 167 3.48 6.48 -10.09
CA ASP A 167 4.56 7.40 -9.76
C ASP A 167 4.04 8.55 -8.87
N ARG A 168 4.92 9.50 -8.55
CA ARG A 168 4.58 10.73 -7.81
C ARG A 168 3.85 11.78 -8.65
N GLU A 169 3.69 11.56 -9.95
CA GLU A 169 2.88 12.43 -10.82
C GLU A 169 1.40 12.01 -10.78
N ASP A 170 1.05 10.95 -10.03
CA ASP A 170 -0.35 10.62 -9.75
C ASP A 170 -1.08 11.81 -9.10
N MET A 171 -2.25 12.13 -9.64
CA MET A 171 -3.02 13.32 -9.24
C MET A 171 -3.36 13.35 -7.75
N THR A 172 -3.42 12.20 -7.08
CA THR A 172 -3.72 12.15 -5.64
C THR A 172 -2.59 12.70 -4.76
N TYR A 173 -1.44 13.09 -5.31
CA TYR A 173 -0.40 13.87 -4.63
C TYR A 173 -0.64 15.38 -4.69
N THR A 174 -1.66 15.83 -5.43
CA THR A 174 -2.07 17.24 -5.50
C THR A 174 -3.27 17.49 -4.59
N ASP A 175 -3.38 18.70 -4.05
CA ASP A 175 -4.50 19.13 -3.19
C ASP A 175 -5.68 19.73 -4.00
N VAL A 176 -5.58 19.70 -5.33
CA VAL A 176 -6.58 20.30 -6.23
C VAL A 176 -7.33 19.18 -6.93
N LEU A 177 -8.64 19.11 -6.72
CA LEU A 177 -9.47 18.24 -7.53
C LEU A 177 -9.61 18.83 -8.95
N PRO A 178 -9.55 18.00 -9.99
CA PRO A 178 -9.76 18.45 -11.35
C PRO A 178 -11.21 18.93 -11.51
N PHE A 179 -11.40 19.88 -12.42
CA PHE A 179 -12.70 20.48 -12.75
C PHE A 179 -13.32 21.39 -11.66
N ASP A 180 -12.61 21.66 -10.56
CA ASP A 180 -13.00 22.68 -9.57
C ASP A 180 -12.65 24.12 -10.01
N ALA A 181 -12.09 24.30 -11.21
CA ALA A 181 -11.89 25.61 -11.82
C ALA A 181 -13.12 25.98 -12.66
N ASP A 182 -13.95 26.85 -12.06
CA ASP A 182 -15.08 27.61 -12.62
C ASP A 182 -16.43 26.86 -12.82
N GLU A 183 -17.21 26.74 -11.74
CA GLU A 183 -18.65 27.10 -11.74
C GLU A 183 -18.85 28.49 -11.10
#